data_AF-A0A174CRP6-F1
#
_entry.id   AF-A0A174CRP6-F1
#
_cell.length_a   1.000
_cell.length_b   1.000
_cell.length_c   1.000
_cell.angle_alpha   90.00
_cell.angle_beta   90.00
_cell.angle_gamma   90.00
#
_symmetry.space_group_name_H-M   'P 1'
#
loop_
_entity.id
_entity.type
_entity.pdbx_description
1 polymer ?
#
loop_
_entity_poly.entity_id
_entity_poly.type
_entity_poly.pdbx_seq_one_letter_code
_entity_poly.pdbx_strand_id
1 'polypeptide(L)'
;MKNYYICKIFAMILIVLIVFTGCGQNRITEKEEKKETVESEMNAEVKKTAQTFRSVYMKEKSELNTLKVKRKIINCLEEKGYAAVDCDNQIDMVNREKVEDFCKTAEKEEQAAVDIVQPNRDSLQY
;
A
#
# COMPACT_ATOMS: atom_id res chain seq x y z
N MET A 1 9.97 62.67 -14.97
CA MET A 1 10.75 61.43 -15.21
C MET A 1 10.98 60.59 -13.95
N LYS A 2 11.23 61.16 -12.75
CA LYS A 2 11.46 60.40 -11.51
C LYS A 2 10.29 59.48 -11.09
N ASN A 3 9.04 59.93 -11.23
CA ASN A 3 7.86 59.14 -10.86
C ASN A 3 7.66 57.91 -11.77
N TYR A 4 8.04 57.99 -13.04
CA TYR A 4 7.98 56.85 -13.97
C TYR A 4 8.97 55.75 -13.60
N TYR A 5 10.19 56.12 -13.20
CA TYR A 5 11.19 55.16 -12.74
C TYR A 5 10.81 54.51 -11.41
N ILE A 6 10.21 55.27 -10.49
CA ILE A 6 9.71 54.73 -9.22
C ILE A 6 8.57 53.72 -9.46
N CYS A 7 7.59 54.06 -10.30
CA CYS A 7 6.50 53.12 -10.65
C CYS A 7 7.02 51.88 -11.38
N LYS A 8 8.02 52.01 -12.26
CA LYS A 8 8.63 50.89 -12.97
C LYS A 8 9.39 49.93 -12.03
N ILE A 9 10.03 50.46 -10.99
CA ILE A 9 10.70 49.65 -9.96
C ILE A 9 9.68 48.88 -9.13
N PHE A 10 8.60 49.52 -8.68
CA PHE A 10 7.53 48.83 -7.94
C PHE A 10 6.84 47.75 -8.78
N ALA A 11 6.62 48.01 -10.07
CA ALA A 11 6.05 47.01 -10.99
C ALA A 11 6.96 45.79 -11.17
N MET A 12 8.28 45.99 -11.29
CA MET A 12 9.23 44.88 -11.39
C MET A 12 9.28 44.05 -10.10
N ILE A 13 9.25 44.70 -8.93
CA ILE A 13 9.25 44.01 -7.62
C ILE A 13 7.96 43.19 -7.46
N LEU A 14 6.80 43.73 -7.85
CA LEU A 14 5.52 43.02 -7.80
C LEU A 14 5.50 41.78 -8.71
N ILE A 15 6.06 41.87 -9.92
CA ILE A 15 6.14 40.73 -10.84
C ILE A 15 7.02 39.62 -10.24
N VAL A 16 8.16 39.98 -9.63
CA VAL A 16 9.05 39.01 -8.99
C VAL A 16 8.36 38.29 -7.82
N LEU A 17 7.59 39.00 -7.00
CA LEU A 17 6.85 38.40 -5.87
C LEU A 17 5.78 37.39 -6.33
N ILE A 18 5.12 37.61 -7.47
CA ILE A 18 4.11 36.70 -8.03
C ILE A 18 4.74 35.39 -8.55
N VAL A 19 6.00 35.43 -9.03
CA VAL A 19 6.71 34.22 -9.50
C VAL A 19 7.19 33.35 -8.33
N PHE A 20 7.46 33.94 -7.16
CA PHE A 20 7.89 33.20 -5.96
C PHE A 20 6.75 32.62 -5.12
N THR A 21 5.50 33.07 -5.31
CA THR A 21 4.33 32.46 -4.67
C THR A 21 3.75 31.34 -5.56
N GLY A 22 4.57 30.33 -5.83
CA GLY A 22 4.11 29.08 -6.43
C GLY A 22 3.09 28.39 -5.50
N CYS A 23 1.90 28.12 -6.03
CA CYS A 23 0.83 27.42 -5.31
C CYS A 23 1.24 25.94 -5.11
N GLY A 24 1.83 25.62 -3.96
CA GLY A 24 2.38 24.28 -3.70
C GLY A 24 1.99 23.63 -2.37
N GLN A 25 1.30 24.33 -1.48
CA GLN A 25 1.13 23.85 -0.09
C GLN A 25 -0.12 23.00 0.15
N ASN A 26 -1.21 23.17 -0.63
CA ASN A 26 -2.47 22.45 -0.40
C ASN A 26 -2.43 20.95 -0.75
N ARG A 27 -1.44 20.49 -1.53
CA ARG A 27 -1.28 19.08 -1.91
C ARG A 27 -0.36 18.30 -0.98
N ILE A 28 0.44 18.96 -0.16
CA ILE A 28 1.45 18.31 0.69
C ILE A 28 0.80 17.82 1.97
N THR A 29 0.04 18.67 2.66
CA THR A 29 -0.67 18.31 3.91
C THR A 29 -1.75 17.25 3.68
N GLU A 30 -2.56 17.36 2.61
CA GLU A 30 -3.56 16.32 2.28
C GLU A 30 -2.92 14.96 1.92
N LYS A 31 -1.78 14.96 1.22
CA LYS A 31 -1.05 13.73 0.90
C LYS A 31 -0.38 13.13 2.13
N GLU A 32 0.13 13.96 3.04
CA GLU A 32 0.75 13.50 4.28
C GLU A 32 -0.29 12.95 5.26
N GLU A 33 -1.41 13.66 5.49
CA GLU A 33 -2.50 13.14 6.34
C GLU A 33 -3.11 11.86 5.77
N LYS A 34 -3.37 11.81 4.46
CA LYS A 34 -3.91 10.60 3.80
C LYS A 34 -2.90 9.46 3.79
N LYS A 35 -1.60 9.75 3.67
CA LYS A 35 -0.54 8.73 3.78
C LYS A 35 -0.46 8.19 5.21
N GLU A 36 -0.53 9.05 6.23
CA GLU A 36 -0.43 8.66 7.64
C GLU A 36 -1.67 7.88 8.12
N THR A 37 -2.87 8.25 7.67
CA THR A 37 -4.09 7.46 7.94
C THR A 37 -4.04 6.09 7.25
N VAL A 38 -3.65 6.04 5.97
CA VAL A 38 -3.48 4.77 5.22
C VAL A 38 -2.40 3.89 5.85
N GLU A 39 -1.28 4.46 6.31
CA GLU A 39 -0.22 3.71 7.02
C GLU A 39 -0.72 3.14 8.36
N SER A 40 -1.56 3.89 9.08
CA SER A 40 -2.14 3.47 10.35
C SER A 40 -3.21 2.37 10.19
N GLU A 41 -4.04 2.46 9.15
CA GLU A 41 -5.08 1.48 8.83
C GLU A 41 -4.46 0.21 8.25
N MET A 42 -3.50 0.34 7.34
CA MET A 42 -2.68 -0.76 6.83
C MET A 42 -1.97 -1.47 7.99
N ASN A 43 -1.44 -0.74 8.98
CA ASN A 43 -0.82 -1.36 10.16
C ASN A 43 -1.81 -2.19 11.01
N ALA A 44 -3.08 -1.78 11.12
CA ALA A 44 -4.09 -2.53 11.87
C ALA A 44 -4.55 -3.80 11.13
N GLU A 45 -4.87 -3.70 9.84
CA GLU A 45 -5.28 -4.85 9.03
C GLU A 45 -4.12 -5.82 8.77
N VAL A 46 -2.92 -5.31 8.48
CA VAL A 46 -1.73 -6.14 8.32
C VAL A 46 -1.36 -6.81 9.64
N LYS A 47 -1.52 -6.15 10.81
CA LYS A 47 -1.37 -6.83 12.12
C LYS A 47 -2.38 -7.94 12.32
N LYS A 48 -3.66 -7.72 12.00
CA LYS A 48 -4.70 -8.75 12.12
C LYS A 48 -4.44 -9.93 11.17
N THR A 49 -3.96 -9.63 9.96
CA THR A 49 -3.53 -10.61 8.96
C THR A 49 -2.32 -11.40 9.45
N ALA A 50 -1.30 -10.73 9.99
CA ALA A 50 -0.09 -11.34 10.54
C ALA A 50 -0.40 -12.19 11.78
N GLN A 51 -1.30 -11.75 12.66
CA GLN A 51 -1.77 -12.55 13.81
C GLN A 51 -2.55 -13.79 13.36
N THR A 52 -3.40 -13.64 12.34
CA THR A 52 -4.10 -14.74 11.67
C THR A 52 -3.12 -15.74 11.08
N PHE A 53 -2.11 -15.27 10.35
CA PHE A 53 -1.12 -16.14 9.75
C PHE A 53 -0.30 -16.84 10.83
N ARG A 54 0.12 -16.09 11.87
CA ARG A 54 0.86 -16.61 13.01
C ARG A 54 0.12 -17.72 13.74
N SER A 55 -1.19 -17.60 13.97
CA SER A 55 -1.95 -18.63 14.68
C SER A 55 -2.02 -19.94 13.88
N VAL A 56 -2.21 -19.86 12.57
CA VAL A 56 -2.20 -21.02 11.68
C VAL A 56 -0.79 -21.62 11.58
N TYR A 57 0.22 -20.77 11.40
CA TYR A 57 1.63 -21.16 11.32
C TYR A 57 2.11 -21.89 12.57
N MET A 58 1.81 -21.34 13.76
CA MET A 58 2.22 -21.93 15.03
C MET A 58 1.56 -23.29 15.28
N LYS A 59 0.29 -23.44 14.89
CA LYS A 59 -0.44 -24.70 15.03
C LYS A 59 0.18 -25.84 14.20
N GLU A 60 0.73 -25.52 13.03
CA GLU A 60 1.19 -26.52 12.05
C GLU A 60 2.72 -26.48 11.84
N LYS A 61 3.47 -25.80 12.73
CA LYS A 61 4.90 -25.46 12.59
C LYS A 61 5.81 -26.64 12.24
N SER A 62 5.53 -27.83 12.78
CA SER A 62 6.34 -29.04 12.58
C SER A 62 6.22 -29.64 11.17
N GLU A 63 5.18 -29.30 10.41
CA GLU A 63 4.84 -29.95 9.14
C GLU A 63 4.61 -28.97 7.97
N LEU A 64 5.02 -27.70 8.12
CA LEU A 64 4.79 -26.60 7.15
C LEU A 64 5.21 -26.89 5.71
N ASN A 65 6.22 -27.75 5.51
CA ASN A 65 6.74 -28.06 4.18
C ASN A 65 5.91 -29.13 3.46
N THR A 66 4.94 -29.76 4.12
CA THR A 66 4.09 -30.77 3.49
C THR A 66 2.97 -30.11 2.68
N LEU A 67 2.63 -30.70 1.52
CA LEU A 67 1.52 -30.22 0.69
C LEU A 67 0.19 -30.17 1.47
N LYS A 68 -0.01 -31.11 2.40
CA LYS A 68 -1.19 -31.19 3.27
C LYS A 68 -1.32 -29.95 4.15
N VAL A 69 -0.23 -29.51 4.79
CA VAL A 69 -0.25 -28.31 5.63
C VAL A 69 -0.34 -27.04 4.80
N LYS A 70 0.40 -26.95 3.68
CA LYS A 70 0.27 -25.80 2.76
C LYS A 70 -1.19 -25.58 2.34
N ARG A 71 -1.91 -26.65 2.00
CA ARG A 71 -3.35 -26.59 1.65
C ARG A 71 -4.22 -26.12 2.81
N LYS A 72 -3.98 -26.61 4.04
CA LYS A 72 -4.69 -26.11 5.23
C LYS A 72 -4.48 -24.60 5.44
N ILE A 73 -3.26 -24.10 5.24
CA ILE A 73 -2.93 -22.68 5.39
C ILE A 73 -3.65 -21.86 4.33
N ILE A 74 -3.55 -22.25 3.06
CA ILE A 74 -4.22 -21.60 1.93
C ILE A 74 -5.73 -21.51 2.18
N ASN A 75 -6.37 -22.62 2.55
CA ASN A 75 -7.82 -22.65 2.82
C ASN A 75 -8.21 -21.76 4.02
N CYS A 76 -7.38 -21.69 5.07
CA CYS A 76 -7.67 -20.80 6.19
C CYS A 76 -7.58 -19.31 5.79
N LEU A 77 -6.70 -18.96 4.86
CA LEU A 77 -6.63 -17.62 4.29
C LEU A 77 -7.81 -17.36 3.34
N GLU A 78 -8.22 -18.36 2.57
CA GLU A 78 -9.41 -18.32 1.72
C GLU A 78 -10.67 -17.99 2.51
N GLU A 79 -10.95 -18.72 3.59
CA GLU A 79 -12.09 -18.51 4.48
C GLU A 79 -12.13 -17.10 5.09
N LYS A 80 -10.96 -16.47 5.21
CA LYS A 80 -10.83 -15.10 5.72
C LYS A 80 -10.87 -14.03 4.62
N GLY A 81 -11.05 -14.44 3.36
CA GLY A 81 -11.20 -13.55 2.21
C GLY A 81 -9.89 -13.05 1.61
N TYR A 82 -8.75 -13.65 1.96
CA TYR A 82 -7.46 -13.29 1.36
C TYR A 82 -7.23 -14.06 0.07
N ALA A 83 -6.65 -13.40 -0.93
CA ALA A 83 -6.00 -14.09 -2.02
C ALA A 83 -4.69 -14.70 -1.51
N ALA A 84 -4.46 -15.99 -1.78
CA ALA A 84 -3.28 -16.68 -1.29
C ALA A 84 -2.71 -17.62 -2.36
N VAL A 85 -1.38 -17.65 -2.41
CA VAL A 85 -0.59 -18.53 -3.28
C VAL A 85 0.44 -19.27 -2.44
N ASP A 86 0.78 -20.48 -2.83
CA ASP A 86 1.97 -21.14 -2.31
C ASP A 86 3.18 -20.77 -3.17
N CYS A 87 4.33 -20.55 -2.54
CA CYS A 87 5.53 -20.11 -3.25
C CYS A 87 6.05 -21.12 -4.29
N ASP A 88 5.71 -22.40 -4.12
CA ASP A 88 6.13 -23.47 -5.01
C ASP A 88 5.09 -23.72 -6.13
N ASN A 89 4.00 -22.94 -6.15
CA ASN A 89 2.91 -23.02 -7.12
C ASN A 89 2.34 -24.44 -7.29
N GLN A 90 2.22 -25.18 -6.17
CA GLN A 90 1.68 -26.54 -6.12
C GLN A 90 0.17 -26.58 -5.84
N ILE A 91 -0.41 -25.45 -5.39
CA ILE A 91 -1.80 -25.28 -5.02
C ILE A 91 -2.33 -24.08 -5.78
N ASP A 92 -3.49 -24.24 -6.43
CA ASP A 92 -4.12 -23.14 -7.15
C ASP A 92 -4.41 -21.96 -6.22
N MET A 93 -4.27 -20.75 -6.75
CA MET A 93 -4.58 -19.52 -6.03
C MET A 93 -6.05 -19.50 -5.62
N VAL A 94 -6.30 -19.17 -4.36
CA VAL A 94 -7.64 -18.95 -3.80
C VAL A 94 -8.01 -17.46 -3.84
N ASN A 95 -9.31 -17.14 -3.88
CA ASN A 95 -9.83 -15.76 -3.93
C ASN A 95 -9.13 -14.85 -4.96
N ARG A 96 -8.78 -15.42 -6.12
CA ARG A 96 -8.02 -14.74 -7.18
C ARG A 96 -8.70 -13.49 -7.76
N GLU A 97 -10.02 -13.38 -7.63
CA GLU A 97 -10.81 -12.27 -8.18
C GLU A 97 -10.27 -10.90 -7.78
N LYS A 98 -9.86 -10.73 -6.52
CA LYS A 98 -9.26 -9.47 -6.04
C LYS A 98 -8.00 -9.08 -6.82
N VAL A 99 -7.16 -10.07 -7.15
CA VAL A 99 -5.90 -9.86 -7.89
C VAL A 99 -6.20 -9.67 -9.38
N GLU A 100 -7.13 -10.45 -9.93
CA GLU A 100 -7.56 -10.31 -11.33
C GLU A 100 -8.17 -8.94 -11.60
N ASP A 101 -8.99 -8.41 -10.70
CA ASP A 101 -9.62 -7.10 -10.87
C ASP A 101 -8.61 -5.96 -10.71
N PHE A 102 -7.62 -6.11 -9.82
CA PHE A 102 -6.47 -5.22 -9.77
C PHE A 102 -5.73 -5.21 -11.12
N CYS A 103 -5.43 -6.38 -11.68
CA CYS A 103 -4.76 -6.50 -12.97
C CYS A 103 -5.56 -5.85 -14.10
N LYS A 104 -6.86 -6.14 -14.21
CA LYS A 104 -7.74 -5.52 -15.24
C LYS A 104 -7.80 -4.00 -15.14
N THR A 105 -7.72 -3.46 -13.93
CA THR A 105 -7.72 -2.00 -13.70
C THR A 105 -6.38 -1.40 -14.12
N ALA A 106 -5.27 -2.05 -13.74
CA ALA A 106 -3.94 -1.64 -14.16
C ALA A 106 -3.75 -1.74 -15.69
N GLU A 107 -4.32 -2.75 -16.35
CA GLU A 107 -4.31 -2.92 -17.82
C GLU A 107 -5.02 -1.78 -18.56
N LYS A 108 -5.98 -1.10 -17.91
CA LYS A 108 -6.66 0.09 -18.44
C LYS A 108 -5.92 1.39 -18.14
N GLU A 109 -4.72 1.32 -17.57
CA GLU A 109 -3.92 2.46 -17.11
C GLU A 109 -4.61 3.29 -16.00
N GLU A 110 -5.57 2.69 -15.28
CA GLU A 110 -6.24 3.30 -14.14
C GLU A 110 -5.44 3.08 -12.85
N GLN A 111 -5.60 3.98 -11.86
CA GLN A 111 -4.95 3.79 -10.55
C GLN A 111 -5.58 2.62 -9.80
N ALA A 112 -4.77 1.62 -9.49
CA ALA A 112 -5.14 0.49 -8.65
C ALA A 112 -4.04 0.25 -7.60
N ALA A 113 -4.42 -0.34 -6.47
CA ALA A 113 -3.50 -0.74 -5.41
C ALA A 113 -3.89 -2.12 -4.86
N VAL A 114 -2.89 -2.91 -4.51
CA VAL A 114 -3.05 -4.19 -3.81
C VAL A 114 -1.89 -4.35 -2.84
N ASP A 115 -2.19 -4.81 -1.63
CA ASP A 115 -1.18 -5.09 -0.61
C ASP A 115 -0.74 -6.55 -0.67
N ILE A 116 0.57 -6.77 -0.71
CA ILE A 116 1.17 -8.10 -0.71
C ILE A 116 1.84 -8.32 0.65
N VAL A 117 1.38 -9.34 1.37
CA VAL A 117 1.95 -9.72 2.66
C VAL A 117 2.70 -11.03 2.50
N GLN A 118 4.02 -10.98 2.66
CA GLN A 118 4.85 -12.16 2.78
C GLN A 118 5.30 -12.33 4.23
N PRO A 119 4.79 -13.36 4.94
CA PRO A 119 5.22 -13.62 6.30
C PRO A 119 6.67 -14.10 6.32
N ASN A 120 7.55 -13.35 6.99
CA ASN A 120 8.93 -13.76 7.21
C ASN A 120 8.97 -14.89 8.25
N ARG A 121 9.66 -15.98 7.93
CA ARG A 121 9.81 -17.14 8.82
C ARG A 121 10.45 -16.76 10.16
N ASP A 122 11.36 -15.80 10.15
CA ASP A 122 12.12 -15.38 11.32
C ASP A 122 11.34 -14.42 12.23
N SER A 123 10.45 -13.60 11.66
CA SER A 123 9.59 -12.70 12.44
C SER A 123 8.47 -13.41 13.19
N LEU A 124 8.23 -14.68 12.86
CA LEU A 124 7.27 -15.54 13.55
C LEU A 124 7.88 -16.31 14.73
N GLN A 125 9.17 -16.13 15.02
CA GLN A 125 9.85 -16.85 16.12
C GLN A 125 9.83 -16.13 17.48
N TYR A 126 9.29 -14.90 17.56
CA TYR A 126 9.13 -14.14 18.80
C TYR A 126 7.66 -14.03 19.21
#